data_AF-X6NT38-F1
#
_entry.id   AF-X6NT38-F1
#
_cell.length_a   1.000
_cell.length_b   1.000
_cell.length_c   1.000
_cell.angle_alpha   90.00
_cell.angle_beta   90.00
_cell.angle_gamma   90.00
#
_symmetry.space_group_name_H-M   'P 1'
#
loop_
_entity.id
_entity.type
_entity.pdbx_description
1 polymer ?
#
loop_
_entity_poly.entity_id
_entity_poly.type
_entity_poly.pdbx_seq_one_letter_code
_entity_poly.pdbx_strand_id
1 'polypeptide(L)'
;TISKLVQMCKERDPRLIRMEERERRAIMLEERQKEQRRQEREAERLRKEQEIEEKERKREEERQMEQRRVEQEKDRIRREIQQLPIEMRKLFNKPFFQQQKISEKHIDCVCLHATREELKTIVHELQASPQKQLDQFHHLFQVCKQRELDKKTKKEELEKKEKETNKFGTLPWTVAELKHLTQLCIKFPRGTENRWDVIYKEFLRKQKSSPASSNQSGKSQPYRSLEELIATAHDLQKGNIKMPTKKDTNVLKKNTDVTVASATATASSTSSSGKTKTLSPLEKELAEIRSRYETDVSDESWTKAQNVLETVLRELMPVKKEQQWSMETFWEQIGKRLADYGKTPTDCEERFKYVREVLICKKKYQPQ
;
A
#
# COMPACT_ATOMS: atom_id res chain seq x y z
N THR A 1 47.19 72.14 24.79
CA THR A 1 46.47 73.23 25.48
C THR A 1 45.17 73.59 24.78
N ILE A 2 45.18 73.77 23.45
CA ILE A 2 43.99 74.10 22.64
C ILE A 2 42.89 73.02 22.74
N SER A 3 43.22 71.72 22.62
CA SER A 3 42.21 70.66 22.71
C SER A 3 41.46 70.61 24.05
N LYS A 4 42.14 70.95 25.16
CA LYS A 4 41.53 70.99 26.50
C LYS A 4 40.57 72.18 26.64
N LEU A 5 40.92 73.32 26.03
CA LEU A 5 40.03 74.49 25.95
C LEU A 5 38.80 74.20 25.08
N VAL A 6 38.98 73.55 23.91
CA VAL A 6 37.86 73.13 23.04
C VAL A 6 36.92 72.18 23.78
N GLN A 7 37.46 71.24 24.54
CA GLN A 7 36.66 70.32 25.33
C GLN A 7 35.87 71.03 26.45
N MET A 8 36.51 71.93 27.20
CA MET A 8 35.83 72.72 28.22
C MET A 8 34.73 73.63 27.65
N CYS A 9 34.92 74.18 26.44
CA CYS A 9 33.88 74.95 25.76
C CYS A 9 32.68 74.07 25.36
N LYS A 10 32.92 72.85 24.89
CA LYS A 10 31.85 71.88 24.58
C LYS A 10 31.07 71.46 25.82
N GLU A 11 31.79 71.18 26.92
CA GLU A 11 31.20 70.77 28.20
C GLU A 11 30.40 71.88 28.90
N ARG A 12 30.66 73.15 28.57
CA ARG A 12 29.96 74.30 29.15
C ARG A 12 28.89 74.93 28.25
N ASP A 13 28.80 74.52 26.99
CA ASP A 13 27.76 75.04 26.08
C ASP A 13 26.40 74.40 26.41
N PRO A 14 25.41 75.18 26.91
CA PRO A 14 24.10 74.65 27.29
C PRO A 14 23.28 74.07 26.12
N ARG A 15 23.65 74.36 24.86
CA ARG A 15 23.01 73.80 23.68
C ARG A 15 23.52 72.39 23.39
N LEU A 16 24.83 72.17 23.50
CA LEU A 16 25.47 70.86 23.33
C LEU A 16 25.06 69.90 24.45
N ILE A 17 25.05 70.37 25.71
CA ILE A 17 24.58 69.57 26.85
C ILE A 17 23.13 69.08 26.63
N ARG A 18 22.22 69.98 26.20
CA ARG A 18 20.81 69.61 25.92
C ARG A 18 20.63 68.71 24.71
N MET A 19 21.60 68.68 23.79
CA MET A 19 21.59 67.78 22.63
C MET A 19 22.06 66.39 23.05
N GLU A 20 23.20 66.30 23.75
CA GLU A 20 23.72 65.04 24.30
C GLU A 20 22.75 64.39 25.29
N GLU A 21 22.06 65.18 26.14
CA GLU A 21 21.07 64.64 27.06
C GLU A 21 19.83 64.10 26.32
N ARG A 22 19.41 64.75 25.23
CA ARG A 22 18.33 64.24 24.37
C ARG A 22 18.75 62.96 23.64
N GLU A 23 19.98 62.88 23.15
CA GLU A 23 20.52 61.67 22.52
C GLU A 23 20.64 60.52 23.52
N ARG A 24 21.17 60.76 24.73
CA ARG A 24 21.23 59.73 25.79
C ARG A 24 19.85 59.23 26.19
N ARG A 25 18.86 60.13 26.30
CA ARG A 25 17.46 59.74 26.57
C ARG A 25 16.86 58.95 25.41
N ALA A 26 17.14 59.32 24.16
CA ALA A 26 16.67 58.59 22.99
C ALA A 26 17.26 57.17 22.93
N ILE A 27 18.56 57.02 23.16
CA ILE A 27 19.25 55.71 23.20
C ILE A 27 18.67 54.83 24.30
N MET A 28 18.53 55.33 25.53
CA MET A 28 17.94 54.57 26.64
C MET A 28 16.50 54.11 26.35
N LEU A 29 15.71 54.95 25.67
CA LEU A 29 14.33 54.63 25.35
C LEU A 29 14.24 53.60 24.20
N GLU A 30 15.13 53.70 23.22
CA GLU A 30 15.28 52.73 22.14
C GLU A 30 15.75 51.37 22.66
N GLU A 31 16.75 51.33 23.56
CA GLU A 31 17.21 50.09 24.20
C GLU A 31 16.09 49.45 25.02
N ARG A 32 15.33 50.23 25.79
CA ARG A 32 14.19 49.72 26.56
C ARG A 32 13.09 49.16 25.66
N GLN A 33 12.79 49.81 24.55
CA GLN A 33 11.83 49.31 23.56
C GLN A 33 12.31 48.03 22.88
N LYS A 34 13.61 47.95 22.56
CA LYS A 34 14.22 46.76 21.95
C LYS A 34 14.18 45.57 22.89
N GLU A 35 14.48 45.78 24.18
CA GLU A 35 14.41 44.75 25.21
C GLU A 35 12.97 44.28 25.44
N GLN A 36 12.00 45.19 25.52
CA GLN A 36 10.58 44.83 25.62
C GLN A 36 10.10 44.00 24.42
N ARG A 37 10.48 44.39 23.20
CA ARG A 37 10.15 43.62 21.98
C ARG A 37 10.81 42.23 21.98
N ARG A 38 12.00 42.11 22.56
CA ARG A 38 12.68 40.81 22.69
C ARG A 38 11.96 39.91 23.68
N GLN A 39 11.62 40.44 24.86
CA GLN A 39 10.90 39.72 25.90
C GLN A 39 9.51 39.28 25.42
N GLU A 40 8.78 40.14 24.70
CA GLU A 40 7.47 39.78 24.13
C GLU A 40 7.59 38.66 23.09
N ARG A 41 8.59 38.71 22.21
CA ARG A 41 8.84 37.65 21.22
C ARG A 41 9.24 36.32 21.87
N GLU A 42 10.04 36.34 22.93
CA GLU A 42 10.43 35.14 23.66
C GLU A 42 9.23 34.55 24.43
N ALA A 43 8.40 35.39 25.05
CA ALA A 43 7.17 34.97 25.72
C ALA A 43 6.12 34.41 24.74
N GLU A 44 5.98 34.99 23.55
CA GLU A 44 5.08 34.49 22.51
C GLU A 44 5.54 33.13 21.98
N ARG A 45 6.85 32.94 21.78
CA ARG A 45 7.42 31.64 21.39
C ARG A 45 7.15 30.57 22.44
N LEU A 46 7.37 30.88 23.71
CA LEU A 46 7.13 29.94 24.80
C LEU A 46 5.65 29.57 24.92
N ARG A 47 4.73 30.54 24.74
CA ARG A 47 3.28 30.26 24.70
C ARG A 47 2.89 29.34 23.55
N LYS A 48 3.41 29.59 22.35
CA LYS A 48 3.14 28.73 21.18
C LYS A 48 3.70 27.32 21.37
N GLU A 49 4.87 27.19 21.97
CA GLU A 49 5.48 25.88 22.27
C GLU A 49 4.65 25.10 23.29
N GLN A 50 4.20 25.75 24.38
CA GLN A 50 3.32 25.13 25.37
C GLN A 50 1.96 24.73 24.78
N GLU A 51 1.38 25.55 23.89
CA GLU A 51 0.13 25.22 23.22
C GLU A 51 0.28 24.01 22.28
N ILE A 52 1.40 23.91 21.57
CA ILE A 52 1.70 22.76 20.71
C ILE A 52 1.87 21.50 21.57
N GLU A 53 2.65 21.57 22.65
CA GLU A 53 2.88 20.42 23.53
C GLU A 53 1.59 19.94 24.21
N GLU A 54 0.74 20.85 24.69
CA GLU A 54 -0.55 20.48 25.28
C GLU A 54 -1.48 19.85 24.25
N LYS A 55 -1.47 20.37 23.01
CA LYS A 55 -2.26 19.82 21.90
C LYS A 55 -1.76 18.44 21.47
N GLU A 56 -0.45 18.22 21.46
CA GLU A 56 0.12 16.90 21.22
C GLU A 56 -0.20 15.91 22.34
N ARG A 57 -0.12 16.34 23.61
CA ARG A 57 -0.51 15.51 24.76
C ARG A 57 -1.97 15.10 24.67
N LYS A 58 -2.87 16.04 24.39
CA LYS A 58 -4.31 15.74 24.21
C LYS A 58 -4.56 14.77 23.05
N ARG A 59 -3.88 14.93 21.92
CA ARG A 59 -3.99 14.01 20.78
C ARG A 59 -3.47 12.61 21.12
N GLU A 60 -2.40 12.52 21.89
CA GLU A 60 -1.84 11.24 22.33
C GLU A 60 -2.78 10.53 23.32
N GLU A 61 -3.31 11.26 24.30
CA GLU A 61 -4.33 10.74 25.23
C GLU A 61 -5.58 10.24 24.50
N GLU A 62 -6.07 11.00 23.50
CA GLU A 62 -7.22 10.58 22.67
C GLU A 62 -6.90 9.32 21.86
N ARG A 63 -5.71 9.23 21.25
CA ARG A 63 -5.26 8.02 20.54
C ARG A 63 -5.20 6.82 21.46
N GLN A 64 -4.69 6.97 22.68
CA GLN A 64 -4.61 5.88 23.66
C GLN A 64 -5.99 5.43 24.14
N MET A 65 -6.90 6.37 24.38
CA MET A 65 -8.28 6.06 24.77
C MET A 65 -9.03 5.32 23.65
N GLU A 66 -8.86 5.74 22.39
CA GLU A 66 -9.48 5.08 21.25
C GLU A 66 -8.88 3.67 21.03
N GLN A 67 -7.56 3.51 21.14
CA GLN A 67 -6.93 2.19 21.09
C GLN A 67 -7.46 1.25 22.16
N ARG A 68 -7.65 1.73 23.40
CA ARG A 68 -8.24 0.94 24.48
C ARG A 68 -9.68 0.54 24.19
N ARG A 69 -10.50 1.44 23.61
CA ARG A 69 -11.87 1.12 23.20
C ARG A 69 -11.92 0.05 22.11
N VAL A 70 -11.07 0.19 21.10
CA VAL A 70 -10.97 -0.79 20.01
C VAL A 70 -10.52 -2.15 20.54
N GLU A 71 -9.55 -2.20 21.45
CA GLU A 71 -9.09 -3.47 22.03
C GLU A 71 -10.15 -4.12 22.93
N GLN A 72 -10.85 -3.32 23.75
CA GLN A 72 -11.97 -3.81 24.56
C GLN A 72 -13.09 -4.39 23.71
N GLU A 73 -13.45 -3.72 22.60
CA GLU A 73 -14.47 -4.24 21.68
C GLU A 73 -13.98 -5.52 20.99
N LYS A 74 -12.72 -5.59 20.54
CA LYS A 74 -12.14 -6.83 19.99
C LYS A 74 -12.20 -7.98 20.98
N ASP A 75 -11.86 -7.74 22.24
CA ASP A 75 -11.89 -8.77 23.28
C ASP A 75 -13.31 -9.21 23.61
N ARG A 76 -14.27 -8.28 23.62
CA ARG A 76 -15.69 -8.61 23.73
C ARG A 76 -16.13 -9.52 22.58
N ILE A 77 -15.81 -9.15 21.35
CA ILE A 77 -16.13 -9.94 20.15
C ILE A 77 -15.49 -11.34 20.23
N ARG A 78 -14.22 -11.43 20.64
CA ARG A 78 -13.52 -12.72 20.84
C ARG A 78 -14.24 -13.61 21.86
N ARG A 79 -14.64 -13.05 23.01
CA ARG A 79 -15.39 -13.80 24.03
C ARG A 79 -16.74 -14.26 23.49
N GLU A 80 -17.46 -13.41 22.78
CA GLU A 80 -18.75 -13.78 22.16
C GLU A 80 -18.58 -14.94 21.16
N ILE A 81 -17.57 -14.88 20.29
CA ILE A 81 -17.26 -15.95 19.32
C ILE A 81 -16.94 -17.28 20.04
N GLN A 82 -16.28 -17.24 21.19
CA GLN A 82 -15.97 -18.43 21.98
C GLN A 82 -17.19 -18.98 22.73
N GLN A 83 -18.09 -18.12 23.20
CA GLN A 83 -19.28 -18.54 23.96
C GLN A 83 -20.36 -19.14 23.06
N LEU A 84 -20.55 -18.63 21.84
CA LEU A 84 -21.61 -19.08 20.94
C LEU A 84 -21.59 -20.59 20.65
N PRO A 85 -20.46 -21.23 20.31
CA PRO A 85 -20.38 -22.68 20.14
C PRO A 85 -20.74 -23.46 21.42
N ILE A 86 -20.36 -22.94 22.59
CA ILE A 86 -20.64 -23.57 23.89
C ILE A 86 -22.14 -23.52 24.16
N GLU A 87 -22.77 -22.35 23.98
CA GLU A 87 -24.21 -22.18 24.13
C GLU A 87 -24.98 -23.06 23.15
N MET A 88 -24.55 -23.09 21.89
CA MET A 88 -25.15 -23.91 20.86
C MET A 88 -25.08 -25.40 21.22
N ARG A 89 -23.92 -25.92 21.64
CA ARG A 89 -23.78 -27.30 22.12
C ARG A 89 -24.67 -27.58 23.34
N LYS A 90 -24.78 -26.66 24.29
CA LYS A 90 -25.69 -26.78 25.44
C LYS A 90 -27.16 -26.88 25.00
N LEU A 91 -27.57 -26.14 23.97
CA LEU A 91 -28.92 -26.22 23.43
C LEU A 91 -29.18 -27.57 22.77
N PHE A 92 -28.28 -28.06 21.93
CA PHE A 92 -28.43 -29.36 21.25
C PHE A 92 -28.33 -30.56 22.19
N ASN A 93 -27.76 -30.40 23.39
CA ASN A 93 -27.78 -31.42 24.44
C ASN A 93 -29.12 -31.53 25.19
N LYS A 94 -30.10 -30.66 24.92
CA LYS A 94 -31.44 -30.77 25.53
C LYS A 94 -32.21 -31.98 24.95
N PRO A 95 -33.11 -32.61 25.72
CA PRO A 95 -33.81 -33.84 25.31
C PRO A 95 -34.53 -33.74 23.96
N PHE A 96 -35.10 -32.57 23.65
CA PHE A 96 -35.77 -32.31 22.39
C PHE A 96 -34.86 -32.49 21.16
N PHE A 97 -33.62 -32.01 21.24
CA PHE A 97 -32.69 -32.04 20.11
C PHE A 97 -31.96 -33.38 19.99
N GLN A 98 -31.80 -34.11 21.09
CA GLN A 98 -31.23 -35.47 21.06
C GLN A 98 -32.07 -36.44 20.20
N GLN A 99 -33.38 -36.20 20.09
CA GLN A 99 -34.27 -36.99 19.24
C GLN A 99 -34.07 -36.74 17.73
N GLN A 100 -33.49 -35.58 17.35
CA GLN A 100 -33.39 -35.14 15.96
C GLN A 100 -32.17 -35.69 15.20
N LYS A 101 -31.41 -36.63 15.80
CA LYS A 101 -30.23 -37.28 15.20
C LYS A 101 -29.19 -36.29 14.63
N ILE A 102 -29.07 -35.10 15.21
CA ILE A 102 -28.05 -34.13 14.82
C ILE A 102 -26.71 -34.57 15.40
N SER A 103 -25.76 -34.89 14.52
CA SER A 103 -24.39 -35.22 14.93
C SER A 103 -23.64 -33.99 15.42
N GLU A 104 -22.74 -34.16 16.38
CA GLU A 104 -21.82 -33.12 16.84
C GLU A 104 -21.01 -32.50 15.68
N LYS A 105 -20.69 -33.29 14.65
CA LYS A 105 -20.03 -32.82 13.43
C LYS A 105 -20.83 -31.75 12.67
N HIS A 106 -22.16 -31.81 12.71
CA HIS A 106 -23.01 -30.79 12.09
C HIS A 106 -22.92 -29.47 12.85
N ILE A 107 -22.91 -29.53 14.18
CA ILE A 107 -22.76 -28.37 15.05
C ILE A 107 -21.38 -27.73 14.81
N ASP A 108 -20.32 -28.54 14.76
CA ASP A 108 -18.96 -28.06 14.53
C ASP A 108 -18.80 -27.39 13.15
N CYS A 109 -19.38 -27.97 12.10
CA CYS A 109 -19.37 -27.38 10.76
C CYS A 109 -20.04 -25.99 10.75
N VAL A 110 -21.19 -25.86 11.42
CA VAL A 110 -21.88 -24.56 11.53
C VAL A 110 -21.05 -23.57 12.35
N CYS A 111 -20.56 -23.96 13.53
CA CYS A 111 -19.73 -23.11 14.39
C CYS A 111 -18.44 -22.62 13.70
N LEU A 112 -17.88 -23.40 12.79
CA LEU A 112 -16.63 -23.07 12.09
C LEU A 112 -16.83 -22.18 10.84
N HIS A 113 -18.01 -22.21 10.22
CA HIS A 113 -18.25 -21.60 8.90
C HIS A 113 -19.37 -20.57 8.85
N ALA A 114 -20.20 -20.50 9.88
CA ALA A 114 -21.18 -19.44 10.05
C ALA A 114 -20.51 -18.15 10.53
N THR A 115 -21.11 -17.03 10.16
CA THR A 115 -20.77 -15.71 10.72
C THR A 115 -21.27 -15.60 12.16
N ARG A 116 -20.70 -14.67 12.93
CA ARG A 116 -21.09 -14.43 14.33
C ARG A 116 -22.58 -14.07 14.43
N GLU A 117 -23.06 -13.27 13.49
CA GLU A 117 -24.43 -12.79 13.42
C GLU A 117 -25.40 -13.94 13.13
N GLU A 118 -25.05 -14.83 12.19
CA GLU A 118 -25.81 -16.05 11.90
C GLU A 118 -25.90 -16.96 13.15
N LEU A 119 -24.77 -17.17 13.84
CA LEU A 119 -24.74 -17.98 15.07
C LEU A 119 -25.58 -17.38 16.20
N LYS A 120 -25.47 -16.06 16.45
CA LYS A 120 -26.29 -15.37 17.46
C LYS A 120 -27.78 -15.51 17.18
N THR A 121 -28.16 -15.29 15.92
CA THR A 121 -29.56 -15.35 15.48
C THR A 121 -30.12 -16.75 15.73
N ILE A 122 -29.40 -17.79 15.30
CA ILE A 122 -29.83 -19.18 15.50
C ILE A 122 -29.87 -19.59 16.97
N VAL A 123 -28.87 -19.21 17.78
CA VAL A 123 -28.88 -19.53 19.22
C VAL A 123 -30.09 -18.90 19.90
N HIS A 124 -30.40 -17.64 19.59
CA HIS A 124 -31.57 -16.94 20.12
C HIS A 124 -32.89 -17.57 19.64
N GLU A 125 -32.97 -17.90 18.35
CA GLU A 125 -34.16 -18.50 17.75
C GLU A 125 -34.43 -19.92 18.25
N LEU A 126 -33.40 -20.77 18.38
CA LEU A 126 -33.51 -22.11 18.94
C LEU A 126 -33.92 -22.09 20.41
N GLN A 127 -33.58 -21.02 21.15
CA GLN A 127 -34.08 -20.80 22.52
C GLN A 127 -35.55 -20.43 22.54
N ALA A 128 -36.01 -19.60 21.60
CA ALA A 128 -37.39 -19.11 21.55
C ALA A 128 -38.39 -20.16 21.04
N SER A 129 -38.05 -20.90 19.98
CA SER A 129 -38.96 -21.86 19.35
C SER A 129 -38.21 -23.07 18.76
N PRO A 130 -37.92 -24.12 19.55
CA PRO A 130 -37.07 -25.24 19.14
C PRO A 130 -37.48 -25.96 17.85
N GLN A 131 -38.78 -26.08 17.58
CA GLN A 131 -39.30 -26.94 16.51
C GLN A 131 -39.32 -26.28 15.13
N LYS A 132 -39.74 -25.01 15.04
CA LYS A 132 -39.72 -24.24 13.77
C LYS A 132 -38.30 -23.82 13.33
N GLN A 133 -37.36 -23.84 14.27
CA GLN A 133 -36.01 -23.31 14.07
C GLN A 133 -34.98 -24.40 13.75
N LEU A 134 -35.39 -25.67 13.83
CA LEU A 134 -34.60 -26.81 13.39
C LEU A 134 -34.36 -26.77 11.87
N ASP A 135 -35.38 -26.41 11.10
CA ASP A 135 -35.28 -26.27 9.64
C ASP A 135 -34.28 -25.17 9.26
N GLN A 136 -34.26 -24.07 10.01
CA GLN A 136 -33.31 -22.99 9.81
C GLN A 136 -31.87 -23.42 10.13
N PHE A 137 -31.67 -24.21 11.19
CA PHE A 137 -30.38 -24.82 11.48
C PHE A 137 -29.92 -25.75 10.34
N HIS A 138 -30.81 -26.60 9.81
CA HIS A 138 -30.47 -27.49 8.69
C HIS A 138 -30.13 -26.71 7.42
N HIS A 139 -30.86 -25.64 7.12
CA HIS A 139 -30.55 -24.74 6.01
C HIS A 139 -29.17 -24.10 6.20
N LEU A 140 -28.87 -23.54 7.38
CA LEU A 140 -27.56 -22.95 7.64
C LEU A 140 -26.45 -24.00 7.54
N PHE A 141 -26.67 -25.22 8.03
CA PHE A 141 -25.71 -26.31 7.88
C PHE A 141 -25.39 -26.61 6.41
N GLN A 142 -26.39 -26.64 5.53
CA GLN A 142 -26.15 -26.82 4.09
C GLN A 142 -25.33 -25.67 3.49
N VAL A 143 -25.64 -24.42 3.87
CA VAL A 143 -24.88 -23.24 3.45
C VAL A 143 -23.43 -23.32 3.94
N CYS A 144 -23.21 -23.67 5.21
CA CYS A 144 -21.87 -23.82 5.80
C CYS A 144 -21.07 -24.93 5.13
N LYS A 145 -21.71 -26.06 4.81
CA LYS A 145 -21.09 -27.17 4.08
C LYS A 145 -20.68 -26.75 2.66
N GLN A 146 -21.50 -25.96 1.97
CA GLN A 146 -21.13 -25.40 0.67
C GLN A 146 -19.94 -24.44 0.79
N ARG A 147 -19.93 -23.56 1.80
CA ARG A 147 -18.80 -22.66 2.07
C ARG A 147 -17.50 -23.43 2.37
N GLU A 148 -17.58 -24.57 3.05
CA GLU A 148 -16.42 -25.44 3.29
C GLU A 148 -15.86 -26.01 1.99
N LEU A 149 -16.72 -26.51 1.10
CA LEU A 149 -16.34 -27.04 -0.20
C LEU A 149 -15.72 -25.94 -1.08
N ASP A 150 -16.33 -24.76 -1.13
CA ASP A 150 -15.82 -23.61 -1.90
C ASP A 150 -14.45 -23.14 -1.40
N LYS A 151 -14.18 -23.26 -0.10
CA LYS A 151 -12.85 -22.95 0.47
C LYS A 151 -11.81 -23.99 0.06
N LYS A 152 -12.18 -25.28 0.03
CA LYS A 152 -11.28 -26.36 -0.41
C LYS A 152 -10.95 -26.21 -1.90
N THR A 153 -11.96 -25.98 -2.75
CA THR A 153 -11.74 -25.78 -4.19
C THR A 153 -10.88 -24.55 -4.47
N LYS A 154 -11.15 -23.41 -3.81
CA LYS A 154 -10.31 -22.21 -3.94
C LYS A 154 -8.86 -22.44 -3.49
N LYS A 155 -8.66 -23.20 -2.40
CA LYS A 155 -7.30 -23.54 -1.94
C LYS A 155 -6.57 -24.41 -2.96
N GLU A 156 -7.23 -25.42 -3.51
CA GLU A 156 -6.67 -26.27 -4.56
C GLU A 156 -6.38 -25.49 -5.85
N GLU A 157 -7.25 -24.55 -6.23
CA GLU A 157 -7.02 -23.65 -7.37
C GLU A 157 -5.82 -22.73 -7.13
N LEU A 158 -5.65 -22.19 -5.93
CA LEU A 158 -4.49 -21.38 -5.56
C LEU A 158 -3.20 -22.22 -5.60
N GLU A 159 -3.22 -23.44 -5.05
CA GLU A 159 -2.07 -24.34 -5.10
C GLU A 159 -1.73 -24.79 -6.53
N LYS A 160 -2.73 -24.99 -7.39
CA LYS A 160 -2.53 -25.25 -8.83
C LYS A 160 -1.94 -24.05 -9.54
N LYS A 161 -2.48 -22.85 -9.30
CA LYS A 161 -1.94 -21.60 -9.85
C LYS A 161 -0.51 -21.35 -9.38
N GLU A 162 -0.20 -21.61 -8.12
CA GLU A 162 1.17 -21.50 -7.60
C GLU A 162 2.11 -22.47 -8.34
N LYS A 163 1.71 -23.73 -8.52
CA LYS A 163 2.46 -24.74 -9.29
C LYS A 163 2.59 -24.39 -10.78
N GLU A 164 1.60 -23.73 -11.38
CA GLU A 164 1.62 -23.30 -12.79
C GLU A 164 2.45 -22.03 -12.99
N THR A 165 2.37 -21.06 -12.07
CA THR A 165 3.25 -19.88 -12.09
C THR A 165 4.71 -20.27 -11.92
N ASN A 166 5.00 -21.35 -11.20
CA ASN A 166 6.36 -21.88 -11.07
C ASN A 166 6.87 -22.61 -12.33
N LYS A 167 6.00 -22.92 -13.30
CA LYS A 167 6.39 -23.51 -14.59
C LYS A 167 6.57 -22.48 -15.71
N PHE A 168 6.07 -21.26 -15.54
CA PHE A 168 6.10 -20.21 -16.58
C PHE A 168 7.09 -19.07 -16.32
N GLY A 169 7.92 -19.15 -15.26
CA GLY A 169 8.69 -18.00 -14.76
C GLY A 169 10.21 -18.07 -14.82
N THR A 170 10.84 -19.21 -15.07
CA THR A 170 12.31 -19.30 -15.09
C THR A 170 12.77 -19.96 -16.38
N LEU A 171 13.22 -19.13 -17.32
CA LEU A 171 14.05 -19.62 -18.42
C LEU A 171 15.19 -20.48 -17.82
N PRO A 172 15.59 -21.61 -18.41
CA PRO A 172 16.76 -22.32 -17.91
C PRO A 172 17.98 -21.39 -17.97
N TRP A 173 18.80 -21.38 -16.92
CA TRP A 173 20.03 -20.59 -16.90
C TRP A 173 20.94 -21.02 -18.04
N THR A 174 21.31 -20.09 -18.90
CA THR A 174 22.23 -20.40 -20.00
C THR A 174 23.63 -20.64 -19.44
N VAL A 175 24.42 -21.45 -20.16
CA VAL A 175 25.80 -21.74 -19.77
C VAL A 175 26.65 -20.48 -19.71
N ALA A 176 26.37 -19.50 -20.57
CA ALA A 176 27.05 -18.21 -20.57
C ALA A 176 26.74 -17.40 -19.30
N GLU A 177 25.47 -17.38 -18.88
CA GLU A 177 25.02 -16.74 -17.64
C GLU A 177 25.67 -17.38 -16.41
N LEU A 178 25.67 -18.71 -16.32
CA LEU A 178 26.29 -19.41 -15.19
C LEU A 178 27.80 -19.15 -15.10
N LYS A 179 28.50 -19.13 -16.24
CA LYS A 179 29.93 -18.77 -16.29
C LYS A 179 30.15 -17.33 -15.82
N HIS A 180 29.32 -16.40 -16.28
CA HIS A 180 29.45 -14.99 -15.90
C HIS A 180 29.17 -14.78 -14.40
N LEU A 181 28.12 -15.41 -13.88
CA LEU A 181 27.79 -15.38 -12.45
C LEU A 181 28.90 -15.98 -11.60
N THR A 182 29.49 -17.09 -12.04
CA THR A 182 30.63 -17.73 -11.35
C THR A 182 31.83 -16.78 -11.29
N GLN A 183 32.16 -16.10 -12.39
CA GLN A 183 33.25 -15.11 -12.43
C GLN A 183 33.00 -13.94 -11.47
N LEU A 184 31.76 -13.43 -11.40
CA LEU A 184 31.40 -12.36 -10.48
C LEU A 184 31.49 -12.82 -9.01
N CYS A 185 31.06 -14.04 -8.71
CA CYS A 185 31.18 -14.63 -7.37
C CYS A 185 32.63 -14.80 -6.92
N ILE A 186 33.57 -15.04 -7.86
CA ILE A 186 35.01 -15.09 -7.59
C ILE A 186 35.57 -13.67 -7.39
N LYS A 187 35.18 -12.73 -8.28
CA LYS A 187 35.63 -11.33 -8.23
C LYS A 187 35.21 -10.61 -6.95
N PHE A 188 34.03 -10.92 -6.44
CA PHE A 188 33.48 -10.36 -5.20
C PHE A 188 33.32 -11.50 -4.18
N PRO A 189 34.30 -11.73 -3.28
CA PRO A 189 34.26 -12.82 -2.31
C PRO A 189 33.25 -12.59 -1.18
N ARG A 190 33.06 -13.60 -0.31
CA ARG A 190 32.22 -13.48 0.88
C ARG A 190 32.84 -12.44 1.84
N GLY A 191 32.01 -11.52 2.34
CA GLY A 191 32.45 -10.42 3.21
C GLY A 191 32.53 -9.05 2.53
N THR A 192 32.39 -8.96 1.20
CA THR A 192 32.21 -7.67 0.53
C THR A 192 30.89 -7.02 0.95
N GLU A 193 30.93 -5.76 1.36
CA GLU A 193 29.71 -5.00 1.68
C GLU A 193 28.83 -4.87 0.43
N ASN A 194 27.52 -5.13 0.59
CA ASN A 194 26.54 -5.13 -0.51
C ASN A 194 26.94 -6.01 -1.71
N ARG A 195 27.65 -7.11 -1.44
CA ARG A 195 28.16 -8.06 -2.44
C ARG A 195 27.14 -8.39 -3.54
N TRP A 196 25.93 -8.75 -3.14
CA TRP A 196 24.89 -9.22 -4.07
C TRP A 196 24.35 -8.09 -4.95
N ASP A 197 24.23 -6.88 -4.42
CA ASP A 197 23.82 -5.71 -5.21
C ASP A 197 24.86 -5.35 -6.27
N VAL A 198 26.15 -5.45 -5.93
CA VAL A 198 27.25 -5.20 -6.86
C VAL A 198 27.29 -6.28 -7.95
N ILE A 199 27.19 -7.56 -7.57
CA ILE A 199 27.12 -8.68 -8.52
C ILE A 199 25.92 -8.51 -9.46
N TYR A 200 24.75 -8.16 -8.93
CA TYR A 200 23.52 -8.00 -9.72
C TYR A 200 23.65 -6.87 -10.75
N LYS A 201 24.15 -5.70 -10.33
CA LYS A 201 24.39 -4.56 -11.22
C LYS A 201 25.37 -4.91 -12.34
N GLU A 202 26.47 -5.57 -12.03
CA GLU A 202 27.47 -6.01 -13.02
C GLU A 202 26.91 -7.07 -13.98
N PHE A 203 26.14 -8.02 -13.46
CA PHE A 203 25.50 -9.07 -14.24
C PHE A 203 24.52 -8.49 -15.26
N LEU A 204 23.66 -7.56 -14.83
CA LEU A 204 22.73 -6.85 -15.71
C LEU A 204 23.45 -5.96 -16.74
N ARG A 205 24.55 -5.31 -16.35
CA ARG A 205 25.34 -4.47 -17.26
C ARG A 205 25.89 -5.28 -18.42
N LYS A 206 26.44 -6.47 -18.15
CA LYS A 206 27.00 -7.37 -19.17
C LYS A 206 25.93 -7.92 -20.13
N GLN A 207 24.75 -8.23 -19.60
CA GLN A 207 23.59 -8.65 -20.40
C GLN A 207 23.13 -7.56 -21.38
N LYS A 208 23.16 -6.29 -20.96
CA LYS A 208 22.83 -5.14 -21.81
C LYS A 208 23.90 -4.81 -22.86
N SER A 209 25.16 -5.13 -22.58
CA SER A 209 26.29 -4.80 -23.47
C SER A 209 26.66 -5.89 -24.46
N SER A 210 25.95 -7.03 -24.50
CA SER A 210 26.24 -8.08 -25.47
C SER A 210 25.78 -7.61 -26.86
N PRO A 211 26.71 -7.34 -27.80
CA PRO A 211 26.33 -6.87 -29.12
C PRO A 211 25.55 -7.97 -29.84
N ALA A 212 24.41 -7.55 -30.38
CA ALA A 212 23.53 -8.29 -31.27
C ALA A 212 24.22 -9.45 -32.03
N SER A 213 23.95 -10.69 -31.61
CA SER A 213 23.84 -11.77 -32.57
C SER A 213 22.49 -11.58 -33.26
N SER A 214 22.55 -11.00 -34.45
CA SER A 214 21.45 -10.62 -35.32
C SER A 214 20.45 -11.75 -35.56
N ASN A 215 19.16 -11.37 -35.60
CA ASN A 215 18.01 -12.10 -36.19
C ASN A 215 17.04 -12.87 -35.29
N GLN A 216 16.86 -12.51 -34.02
CA GLN A 216 15.62 -12.88 -33.30
C GLN A 216 14.85 -11.63 -32.85
N SER A 217 13.75 -11.39 -33.55
CA SER A 217 12.78 -10.32 -33.33
C SER A 217 12.08 -10.44 -31.97
N GLY A 218 12.14 -9.38 -31.17
CA GLY A 218 10.95 -8.82 -30.52
C GLY A 218 10.48 -9.39 -29.17
N LYS A 219 11.22 -10.24 -28.47
CA LYS A 219 10.90 -10.58 -27.07
C LYS A 219 12.04 -10.17 -26.15
N SER A 220 11.88 -9.07 -25.42
CA SER A 220 12.82 -8.72 -24.35
C SER A 220 12.83 -9.87 -23.35
N GLN A 221 13.97 -10.56 -23.21
CA GLN A 221 14.16 -11.55 -22.15
C GLN A 221 13.83 -10.89 -20.81
N PRO A 222 12.94 -11.47 -19.98
CA PRO A 222 12.66 -10.94 -18.66
C PRO A 222 13.96 -10.93 -17.84
N TYR A 223 14.29 -9.78 -17.24
CA TYR A 223 15.44 -9.66 -16.37
C TYR A 223 15.28 -10.60 -15.16
N ARG A 224 16.31 -11.38 -14.86
CA ARG A 224 16.36 -12.23 -13.65
C ARG A 224 16.24 -11.35 -12.41
N SER A 225 15.50 -11.81 -11.41
CA SER A 225 15.44 -11.12 -10.13
C SER A 225 16.75 -11.30 -9.35
N LEU A 226 17.00 -10.40 -8.40
CA LEU A 226 18.15 -10.50 -7.49
C LEU A 226 18.09 -11.81 -6.67
N GLU A 227 16.90 -12.18 -6.22
CA GLU A 227 16.66 -13.39 -5.42
C GLU A 227 16.98 -14.66 -6.20
N GLU A 228 16.60 -14.72 -7.49
CA GLU A 228 16.90 -15.85 -8.37
C GLU A 228 18.40 -15.99 -8.63
N LEU A 229 19.10 -14.86 -8.77
CA LEU A 229 20.55 -14.81 -8.96
C LEU A 229 21.30 -15.29 -7.70
N ILE A 230 20.83 -14.89 -6.52
CA ILE A 230 21.37 -15.35 -5.23
C ILE A 230 21.16 -16.86 -5.06
N ALA A 231 19.94 -17.35 -5.31
CA ALA A 231 19.60 -18.76 -5.21
C ALA A 231 20.51 -19.62 -6.13
N THR A 232 20.64 -19.21 -7.39
CA THR A 232 21.46 -19.91 -8.38
C THR A 232 22.95 -19.88 -8.03
N ALA A 233 23.45 -18.76 -7.52
CA ALA A 233 24.84 -18.65 -7.07
C ALA A 233 25.12 -19.55 -5.85
N HIS A 234 24.15 -19.70 -4.95
CA HIS A 234 24.24 -20.64 -3.83
C HIS A 234 24.24 -22.10 -4.31
N ASP A 235 23.40 -22.45 -5.28
CA ASP A 235 23.36 -23.81 -5.85
C ASP A 235 24.63 -24.18 -6.63
N LEU A 236 25.23 -23.21 -7.33
CA LEU A 236 26.55 -23.38 -7.95
C LEU A 236 27.65 -23.65 -6.91
N GLN A 237 27.64 -22.93 -5.78
CA GLN A 237 28.63 -23.13 -4.71
C GLN A 237 28.46 -24.45 -3.96
N LYS A 238 27.23 -24.95 -3.87
CA LYS A 238 26.92 -26.26 -3.27
C LYS A 238 27.18 -27.43 -4.22
N GLY A 239 27.50 -27.17 -5.50
CA GLY A 239 27.72 -28.21 -6.51
C GLY A 239 26.43 -28.87 -7.03
N ASN A 240 25.27 -28.29 -6.75
CA ASN A 240 23.96 -28.81 -7.20
C ASN A 240 23.76 -28.62 -8.70
N ILE A 241 24.43 -27.63 -9.30
CA ILE A 241 24.40 -27.36 -10.75
C ILE A 241 25.77 -27.74 -11.33
N LYS A 242 25.82 -28.83 -12.10
CA LYS A 242 27.04 -29.23 -12.83
C LYS A 242 27.20 -28.35 -14.08
N MET A 243 28.31 -27.61 -14.14
CA MET A 243 28.69 -26.88 -15.35
C MET A 243 29.00 -27.87 -16.48
N PRO A 244 28.42 -27.72 -17.69
CA PRO A 244 28.73 -28.61 -18.80
C PRO A 244 30.22 -28.46 -19.16
N THR A 245 30.96 -29.55 -19.00
CA THR A 245 32.35 -29.64 -19.45
C THR A 245 32.37 -29.90 -20.96
N LYS A 246 33.45 -29.55 -21.66
CA LYS A 246 33.55 -29.55 -23.14
C LYS A 246 33.26 -30.91 -23.82
N LYS A 247 32.98 -31.99 -23.09
CA LYS A 247 32.69 -33.33 -23.64
C LYS A 247 31.23 -33.59 -24.02
N ASP A 248 30.26 -32.73 -23.64
CA ASP A 248 28.82 -33.05 -23.77
C ASP A 248 28.05 -32.22 -24.83
N THR A 249 28.68 -31.79 -25.93
CA THR A 249 28.03 -30.87 -26.90
C THR A 249 27.39 -31.52 -28.13
N ASN A 250 26.99 -32.79 -28.10
CA ASN A 250 26.47 -33.46 -29.30
C ASN A 250 25.01 -33.96 -29.27
N VAL A 251 24.19 -33.56 -28.30
CA VAL A 251 22.78 -34.00 -28.26
C VAL A 251 21.85 -32.89 -27.81
N LEU A 252 21.49 -31.97 -28.71
CA LEU A 252 20.19 -31.25 -28.63
C LEU A 252 19.92 -30.43 -29.92
N LYS A 253 19.56 -31.13 -31.00
CA LYS A 253 18.78 -30.57 -32.11
C LYS A 253 17.72 -31.58 -32.47
N LYS A 254 16.52 -31.43 -31.90
CA LYS A 254 15.23 -31.89 -32.43
C LYS A 254 14.15 -31.61 -31.39
N ASN A 255 12.97 -31.27 -31.91
CA ASN A 255 11.66 -31.14 -31.23
C ASN A 255 11.29 -29.69 -30.85
N THR A 256 10.16 -29.11 -31.28
CA THR A 256 9.14 -29.48 -32.28
C THR A 256 8.19 -28.28 -32.38
N ASP A 257 7.65 -28.07 -33.57
CA ASP A 257 6.52 -27.20 -33.89
C ASP A 257 5.31 -27.40 -32.97
N VAL A 258 4.67 -26.30 -32.56
CA VAL A 258 3.26 -26.29 -32.16
C VAL A 258 2.59 -25.05 -32.75
N THR A 259 1.64 -25.33 -33.64
CA THR A 259 0.71 -24.46 -34.34
C THR A 259 -0.22 -23.70 -33.38
N VAL A 260 -0.36 -22.39 -33.58
CA VAL A 260 -1.35 -21.54 -32.90
C VAL A 260 -2.54 -21.36 -33.84
N ALA A 261 -3.71 -21.88 -33.44
CA ALA A 261 -4.98 -21.65 -34.12
C ALA A 261 -5.63 -20.35 -33.62
N SER A 262 -6.12 -19.60 -34.60
CA SER A 262 -6.86 -18.34 -34.52
C SER A 262 -8.35 -18.59 -34.26
N ALA A 263 -8.98 -17.76 -33.43
CA ALA A 263 -10.44 -17.58 -33.33
C ALA A 263 -10.68 -16.12 -32.90
N THR A 264 -10.94 -15.19 -33.83
CA THR A 264 -12.23 -14.79 -34.44
C THR A 264 -13.28 -14.32 -33.43
N ALA A 265 -13.61 -13.03 -33.58
CA ALA A 265 -14.57 -12.25 -32.79
C ALA A 265 -16.01 -12.73 -32.95
N THR A 266 -16.85 -12.45 -31.94
CA THR A 266 -18.30 -12.24 -32.15
C THR A 266 -18.81 -11.22 -31.14
N ALA A 267 -19.21 -10.06 -31.66
CA ALA A 267 -19.96 -9.05 -30.95
C ALA A 267 -21.44 -9.44 -30.89
N SER A 268 -22.08 -9.24 -29.74
CA SER A 268 -23.54 -9.27 -29.62
C SER A 268 -24.00 -8.07 -28.81
N SER A 269 -24.58 -7.13 -29.54
CA SER A 269 -25.35 -6.00 -29.04
C SER A 269 -26.71 -6.49 -28.57
N THR A 270 -27.12 -6.12 -27.35
CA THR A 270 -28.52 -6.28 -26.92
C THR A 270 -29.00 -4.98 -26.30
N SER A 271 -29.87 -4.31 -27.04
CA SER A 271 -30.69 -3.19 -26.61
C SER A 271 -31.68 -3.64 -25.54
N SER A 272 -31.85 -2.84 -24.47
CA SER A 272 -33.01 -3.01 -23.58
C SER A 272 -33.55 -1.67 -23.07
N SER A 273 -34.74 -1.39 -23.61
CA SER A 273 -35.92 -0.74 -23.03
C SER A 273 -35.83 -0.22 -21.59
N GLY A 274 -36.23 1.05 -21.42
CA GLY A 274 -36.22 1.81 -20.18
C GLY A 274 -37.06 1.20 -19.05
N LYS A 275 -36.36 0.75 -18.02
CA LYS A 275 -36.85 0.67 -16.64
C LYS A 275 -35.97 1.61 -15.83
N THR A 276 -36.56 2.63 -15.21
CA THR A 276 -35.86 3.53 -14.27
C THR A 276 -35.38 2.70 -13.07
N LYS A 277 -34.17 2.17 -13.19
CA LYS A 277 -33.51 1.34 -12.18
C LYS A 277 -33.21 2.27 -11.00
N THR A 278 -33.84 2.02 -9.86
CA THR A 278 -33.54 2.72 -8.62
C THR A 278 -32.08 2.43 -8.25
N LEU A 279 -31.20 3.41 -8.50
CA LEU A 279 -29.77 3.30 -8.19
C LEU A 279 -29.58 3.09 -6.68
N SER A 280 -28.70 2.16 -6.34
CA SER A 280 -28.27 1.95 -4.96
C SER A 280 -27.58 3.20 -4.39
N PRO A 281 -27.55 3.40 -3.06
CA PRO A 281 -26.87 4.55 -2.45
C PRO A 281 -25.41 4.70 -2.90
N LEU A 282 -24.69 3.58 -3.06
CA LEU A 282 -23.31 3.58 -3.57
C LEU A 282 -23.24 4.06 -5.04
N GLU A 283 -24.15 3.59 -5.90
CA GLU A 283 -24.18 4.02 -7.30
C GLU A 283 -24.52 5.51 -7.44
N LYS A 284 -25.38 6.05 -6.57
CA LYS A 284 -25.68 7.49 -6.53
C LYS A 284 -24.45 8.30 -6.14
N GLU A 285 -23.76 7.90 -5.08
CA GLU A 285 -22.56 8.62 -4.61
C GLU A 285 -21.41 8.52 -5.63
N LEU A 286 -21.22 7.35 -6.27
CA LEU A 286 -20.25 7.20 -7.37
C LEU A 286 -20.60 8.02 -8.62
N ALA A 287 -21.89 8.14 -8.96
CA ALA A 287 -22.34 8.98 -10.07
C ALA A 287 -22.09 10.47 -9.79
N GLU A 288 -22.30 10.91 -8.55
CA GLU A 288 -22.02 12.28 -8.13
C GLU A 288 -20.51 12.58 -8.13
N ILE A 289 -19.67 11.63 -7.69
CA ILE A 289 -18.21 11.75 -7.79
C ILE A 289 -17.79 11.85 -9.26
N ARG A 290 -18.33 10.99 -10.15
CA ARG A 290 -18.05 11.11 -11.60
C ARG A 290 -18.43 12.49 -12.12
N SER A 291 -19.66 12.95 -11.87
CA SER A 291 -20.13 14.26 -12.34
C SER A 291 -19.28 15.45 -11.87
N ARG A 292 -18.56 15.33 -10.75
CA ARG A 292 -17.65 16.38 -10.26
C ARG A 292 -16.30 16.44 -10.98
N TYR A 293 -15.83 15.30 -11.49
CA TYR A 293 -14.49 15.14 -12.07
C TYR A 293 -14.51 14.82 -13.57
N GLU A 294 -15.68 14.61 -14.16
CA GLU A 294 -15.88 14.36 -15.59
C GLU A 294 -15.79 15.69 -16.34
N THR A 295 -14.55 16.14 -16.56
CA THR A 295 -14.20 17.00 -17.69
C THR A 295 -14.22 16.12 -18.95
N ASP A 296 -14.43 16.69 -20.15
CA ASP A 296 -14.63 16.00 -21.47
C ASP A 296 -13.52 15.00 -21.91
N VAL A 297 -12.62 14.61 -21.03
CA VAL A 297 -11.53 13.68 -21.23
C VAL A 297 -12.04 12.24 -21.13
N SER A 298 -12.31 11.65 -22.30
CA SER A 298 -12.70 10.24 -22.44
C SER A 298 -11.87 9.29 -21.54
N ASP A 299 -12.58 8.45 -20.77
CA ASP A 299 -12.00 7.44 -19.86
C ASP A 299 -11.04 6.48 -20.58
N GLU A 300 -11.19 6.27 -21.89
CA GLU A 300 -10.27 5.45 -22.71
C GLU A 300 -8.84 5.99 -22.73
N SER A 301 -8.67 7.31 -22.66
CA SER A 301 -7.35 7.95 -22.64
C SER A 301 -6.58 7.66 -21.36
N TRP A 302 -7.28 7.32 -20.27
CA TRP A 302 -6.67 7.06 -18.98
C TRP A 302 -6.30 5.60 -18.76
N THR A 303 -6.88 4.63 -19.46
CA THR A 303 -6.64 3.20 -19.17
C THR A 303 -5.15 2.81 -19.19
N LYS A 304 -4.37 3.34 -20.14
CA LYS A 304 -2.91 3.11 -20.21
C LYS A 304 -2.14 4.02 -19.26
N ALA A 305 -2.52 5.30 -19.17
CA ALA A 305 -1.87 6.29 -18.31
C ALA A 305 -2.08 6.00 -16.80
N GLN A 306 -3.17 5.33 -16.43
CA GLN A 306 -3.57 5.02 -15.06
C GLN A 306 -2.56 4.07 -14.40
N ASN A 307 -2.15 3.01 -15.09
CA ASN A 307 -1.15 2.08 -14.57
C ASN A 307 0.21 2.78 -14.33
N VAL A 308 0.56 3.73 -15.20
CA VAL A 308 1.78 4.54 -15.06
C VAL A 308 1.64 5.49 -13.89
N LEU A 309 0.50 6.19 -13.76
CA LEU A 309 0.20 7.07 -12.63
C LEU A 309 0.33 6.33 -11.29
N GLU A 310 -0.27 5.15 -11.16
CA GLU A 310 -0.19 4.34 -9.94
C GLU A 310 1.23 3.87 -9.64
N THR A 311 2.00 3.50 -10.67
CA THR A 311 3.41 3.11 -10.52
C THR A 311 4.24 4.28 -10.02
N VAL A 312 4.11 5.44 -10.66
CA VAL A 312 4.84 6.66 -10.30
C VAL A 312 4.45 7.15 -8.90
N LEU A 313 3.16 7.14 -8.56
CA LEU A 313 2.69 7.48 -7.21
C LEU A 313 3.30 6.55 -6.17
N ARG A 314 3.42 5.24 -6.44
CA ARG A 314 4.04 4.29 -5.51
C ARG A 314 5.54 4.52 -5.33
N GLU A 315 6.23 4.94 -6.39
CA GLU A 315 7.67 5.28 -6.34
C GLU A 315 7.93 6.60 -5.61
N LEU A 316 7.03 7.58 -5.75
CA LEU A 316 7.19 8.93 -5.22
C LEU A 316 6.53 9.14 -3.83
N MET A 317 5.52 8.35 -3.46
CA MET A 317 4.87 8.39 -2.14
C MET A 317 5.62 7.75 -0.94
N PRO A 318 6.77 7.05 -1.04
CA PRO A 318 7.57 6.77 0.14
C PRO A 318 8.27 8.07 0.53
N VAL A 319 7.53 8.93 1.24
CA VAL A 319 8.07 10.13 1.89
C VAL A 319 9.01 9.63 2.98
N LYS A 320 10.26 9.34 2.61
CA LYS A 320 11.36 9.39 3.57
C LYS A 320 11.28 10.79 4.17
N LYS A 321 11.18 10.89 5.50
CA LYS A 321 10.93 12.14 6.24
C LYS A 321 11.87 13.30 5.88
N GLU A 322 12.99 13.00 5.21
CA GLU A 322 14.05 13.93 4.83
C GLU A 322 13.80 14.67 3.50
N GLN A 323 12.87 14.22 2.65
CA GLN A 323 12.52 14.91 1.40
C GLN A 323 11.09 15.46 1.45
N GLN A 324 10.96 16.67 2.01
CA GLN A 324 9.76 17.48 1.83
C GLN A 324 9.74 18.03 0.39
N TRP A 325 8.96 17.42 -0.48
CA TRP A 325 8.63 18.03 -1.77
C TRP A 325 7.47 18.99 -1.56
N SER A 326 7.50 20.15 -2.22
CA SER A 326 6.30 20.97 -2.34
C SER A 326 5.28 20.23 -3.19
N MET A 327 3.99 20.39 -2.91
CA MET A 327 2.93 19.73 -3.66
C MET A 327 2.98 20.06 -5.17
N GLU A 328 3.39 21.27 -5.54
CA GLU A 328 3.60 21.66 -6.94
C GLU A 328 4.70 20.83 -7.60
N THR A 329 5.89 20.75 -6.99
CA THR A 329 7.01 19.99 -7.56
C THR A 329 6.72 18.49 -7.66
N PHE A 330 5.90 17.96 -6.75
CA PHE A 330 5.44 16.58 -6.79
C PHE A 330 4.60 16.30 -8.05
N TRP A 331 3.57 17.13 -8.31
CA TRP A 331 2.73 16.96 -9.48
C TRP A 331 3.46 17.26 -10.79
N GLU A 332 4.38 18.22 -10.80
CA GLU A 332 5.25 18.46 -11.96
C GLU A 332 6.08 17.22 -12.33
N GLN A 333 6.65 16.51 -11.34
CA GLN A 333 7.42 15.30 -11.60
C GLN A 333 6.54 14.16 -12.15
N ILE A 334 5.31 14.04 -11.64
CA ILE A 334 4.35 13.07 -12.15
C ILE A 334 3.96 13.41 -13.59
N GLY A 335 3.60 14.67 -13.86
CA GLY A 335 3.24 15.14 -15.20
C GLY A 335 4.36 14.92 -16.21
N LYS A 336 5.63 15.15 -15.83
CA LYS A 336 6.79 14.85 -16.70
C LYS A 336 6.86 13.39 -17.14
N ARG A 337 6.48 12.44 -16.27
CA ARG A 337 6.48 11.00 -16.60
C ARG A 337 5.25 10.56 -17.39
N LEU A 338 4.16 11.31 -17.31
CA LEU A 338 2.93 11.05 -18.06
C LEU A 338 2.78 11.92 -19.32
N ALA A 339 3.77 12.74 -19.63
CA ALA A 339 3.79 13.60 -20.81
C ALA A 339 3.65 12.81 -22.12
N ASP A 340 4.22 11.60 -22.19
CA ASP A 340 4.09 10.69 -23.34
C ASP A 340 2.64 10.23 -23.60
N TYR A 341 1.76 10.36 -22.60
CA TYR A 341 0.34 10.07 -22.68
C TYR A 341 -0.52 11.34 -22.84
N GLY A 342 0.12 12.50 -23.05
CA GLY A 342 -0.54 13.79 -23.19
C GLY A 342 -1.25 14.27 -21.93
N LYS A 343 -0.81 13.82 -20.74
CA LYS A 343 -1.42 14.22 -19.46
C LYS A 343 -0.58 15.31 -18.79
N THR A 344 -1.24 16.37 -18.38
CA THR A 344 -0.63 17.48 -17.66
C THR A 344 -0.53 17.18 -16.15
N PRO A 345 0.29 17.93 -15.39
CA PRO A 345 0.32 17.84 -13.93
C PRO A 345 -1.06 18.00 -13.28
N THR A 346 -1.87 18.95 -13.78
CA THR A 346 -3.24 19.21 -13.31
C THR A 346 -4.15 18.03 -13.57
N ASP A 347 -4.08 17.41 -14.75
CA ASP A 347 -4.86 16.21 -15.08
C ASP A 347 -4.53 15.05 -14.14
N CYS A 348 -3.24 14.90 -13.79
CA CYS A 348 -2.78 13.86 -12.87
C CYS A 348 -3.28 14.10 -11.44
N GLU A 349 -3.28 15.35 -10.97
CA GLU A 349 -3.81 15.73 -9.66
C GLU A 349 -5.32 15.49 -9.57
N GLU A 350 -6.08 15.94 -10.57
CA GLU A 350 -7.53 15.74 -10.62
C GLU A 350 -7.89 14.27 -10.68
N ARG A 351 -7.20 13.49 -11.52
CA ARG A 351 -7.43 12.03 -11.61
C ARG A 351 -7.12 11.33 -10.29
N PHE A 352 -6.07 11.76 -9.58
CA PHE A 352 -5.76 11.21 -8.26
C PHE A 352 -6.84 11.54 -7.22
N LYS A 353 -7.34 12.78 -7.18
CA LYS A 353 -8.47 13.19 -6.31
C LYS A 353 -9.69 12.33 -6.58
N TYR A 354 -10.06 12.16 -7.86
CA TYR A 354 -11.15 11.27 -8.28
C TYR A 354 -10.96 9.82 -7.78
N VAL A 355 -9.81 9.20 -8.07
CA VAL A 355 -9.54 7.81 -7.67
C VAL A 355 -9.60 7.66 -6.14
N ARG A 356 -9.04 8.63 -5.41
CA ARG A 356 -9.05 8.63 -3.94
C ARG A 356 -10.47 8.71 -3.39
N GLU A 357 -11.32 9.60 -3.90
CA GLU A 357 -12.72 9.69 -3.48
C GLU A 357 -13.51 8.42 -3.81
N VAL A 358 -13.31 7.84 -5.00
CA VAL A 358 -13.93 6.56 -5.39
C VAL A 358 -13.53 5.44 -4.41
N LEU A 359 -12.26 5.36 -4.01
CA LEU A 359 -11.79 4.36 -3.05
C LEU A 359 -12.37 4.57 -1.65
N ILE A 360 -12.46 5.81 -1.18
CA ILE A 360 -13.07 6.17 0.11
C ILE A 360 -14.56 5.78 0.09
N CYS A 361 -15.27 6.14 -0.98
CA CYS A 361 -16.67 5.80 -1.17
C CYS A 361 -16.87 4.27 -1.17
N LYS A 362 -16.11 3.52 -1.96
CA LYS A 362 -16.19 2.04 -1.98
C LYS A 362 -15.92 1.44 -0.60
N LYS A 363 -14.95 1.97 0.15
CA LYS A 363 -14.63 1.49 1.50
C LYS A 363 -15.76 1.75 2.50
N LYS A 364 -16.46 2.88 2.39
CA LYS A 364 -17.62 3.23 3.24
C LYS A 364 -18.80 2.26 3.07
N TYR A 365 -18.97 1.69 1.88
CA TYR A 365 -20.07 0.77 1.56
C TYR A 365 -19.66 -0.71 1.47
N GLN A 366 -18.39 -1.06 1.74
CA GLN A 366 -17.99 -2.45 1.88
C GLN A 366 -18.49 -3.00 3.23
N PRO A 367 -19.24 -4.11 3.26
CA PRO A 367 -19.62 -4.75 4.52
C PRO A 367 -18.35 -5.19 5.26
N GLN A 368 -18.23 -4.78 6.53
CA GLN A 368 -17.09 -5.10 7.40
C GLN A 368 -17.06 -6.55 7.83
#